data_AF-A0A0N7F2R3-F1
#
_entry.id   AF-A0A0N7F2R3-F1
#
_cell.length_a   1.000
_cell.length_b   1.000
_cell.length_c   1.000
_cell.angle_alpha   90.00
_cell.angle_beta   90.00
_cell.angle_gamma   90.00
#
_symmetry.space_group_name_H-M   'P 1'
#
loop_
_entity.id
_entity.type
_entity.pdbx_description
1 polymer ?
#
loop_
_entity_poly.entity_id
_entity_poly.type
_entity_poly.pdbx_seq_one_letter_code
_entity_poly.pdbx_strand_id
1 'polypeptide(L)'
;MDCGTCTEALSARLDGEQEPVPAAEVDAHLETCAACQSWYDAAFALNRRVRVRELVATPDLVDAVLEETRPRRRPLARMALAGVGLIQLLLAVAQLFGSDAHSSHGVTLTPHLISEGAAWNLALGLAMLAAAWQTKRASGLLPAVGVFVAALVVFSVVDLATVGVPASRLLSHVPLLAGVALLYIVQRDHKRGGAPTPTARGEDETAPPATATPDDDRRAGPSRPWLRPASHDRRAA
;
A
#
# COMPACT_ATOMS: atom_id res chain seq x y z
N MET A 1 -50.50 -6.14 15.37
CA MET A 1 -49.37 -5.34 15.88
C MET A 1 -49.88 -4.37 16.93
N ASP A 2 -49.19 -4.28 18.07
CA ASP A 2 -49.42 -3.23 19.08
C ASP A 2 -48.62 -1.96 18.75
N CYS A 3 -49.02 -0.84 19.35
CA CYS A 3 -48.40 0.47 19.07
C CYS A 3 -46.94 0.55 19.54
N GLY A 4 -46.52 -0.23 20.56
CA GLY A 4 -45.15 -0.25 21.04
C GLY A 4 -44.21 -0.83 19.98
N THR A 5 -44.54 -2.00 19.45
CA THR A 5 -43.80 -2.65 18.36
C THR A 5 -43.77 -1.78 17.09
N CYS A 6 -44.88 -1.10 16.77
CA CYS A 6 -44.93 -0.16 15.64
C CYS A 6 -43.98 1.02 15.84
N THR A 7 -43.96 1.60 17.05
CA THR A 7 -43.10 2.74 17.40
C THR A 7 -41.62 2.37 17.34
N GLU A 8 -41.25 1.20 17.86
CA GLU A 8 -39.88 0.67 17.80
C GLU A 8 -39.42 0.49 16.35
N ALA A 9 -40.25 -0.12 15.50
CA ALA A 9 -39.94 -0.30 14.08
C ALA A 9 -39.79 1.04 13.34
N LEU A 10 -40.64 2.02 13.64
CA LEU A 10 -40.54 3.35 13.04
C LEU A 10 -39.34 4.15 13.54
N SER A 11 -38.88 3.93 14.78
CA SER A 11 -37.61 4.48 15.26
C SER A 11 -36.43 3.89 14.50
N ALA A 12 -36.37 2.55 14.36
CA ALA A 12 -35.34 1.87 13.58
C ALA A 12 -35.31 2.38 12.13
N ARG A 13 -36.48 2.60 11.52
CA ARG A 13 -36.62 3.18 10.17
C ARG A 13 -36.02 4.59 10.07
N LEU A 14 -36.19 5.45 11.09
CA LEU A 14 -35.64 6.80 11.13
C LEU A 14 -34.12 6.84 11.28
N ASP A 15 -33.53 5.81 11.90
CA ASP A 15 -32.09 5.68 12.10
C ASP A 15 -31.40 4.92 10.94
N GLY A 16 -32.19 4.27 10.07
CA GLY A 16 -31.70 3.43 8.98
C GLY A 16 -31.26 2.05 9.45
N GLU A 17 -31.75 1.61 10.60
CA GLU A 17 -31.55 0.28 11.16
C GLU A 17 -32.59 -0.72 10.65
N GLN A 18 -32.35 -2.01 10.89
CA GLN A 18 -33.26 -3.08 10.49
C GLN A 18 -34.51 -3.07 11.38
N GLU A 19 -35.70 -2.98 10.76
CA GLU A 19 -36.97 -3.08 11.49
C GLU A 19 -37.12 -4.47 12.15
N PRO A 20 -37.62 -4.56 13.40
CA PRO A 20 -37.78 -5.83 14.14
C PRO A 20 -38.92 -6.70 13.59
N VAL A 21 -39.75 -6.14 12.72
CA VAL A 21 -40.93 -6.74 12.09
C VAL A 21 -40.97 -6.37 10.61
N PRO A 22 -41.68 -7.13 9.76
CA PRO A 22 -41.79 -6.81 8.34
C PRO A 22 -42.41 -5.43 8.11
N ALA A 23 -41.78 -4.61 7.26
CA ALA A 23 -42.22 -3.23 6.98
C ALA A 23 -43.69 -3.13 6.53
N ALA A 24 -44.18 -4.13 5.79
CA ALA A 24 -45.58 -4.18 5.36
C ALA A 24 -46.59 -4.24 6.53
N GLU A 25 -46.21 -4.88 7.64
CA GLU A 25 -47.06 -4.95 8.84
C GLU A 25 -47.06 -3.61 9.60
N VAL A 26 -45.92 -2.94 9.63
CA VAL A 26 -45.77 -1.59 10.21
C VAL A 26 -46.60 -0.59 9.40
N ASP A 27 -46.53 -0.65 8.07
CA ASP A 27 -47.26 0.23 7.17
C ASP A 27 -48.78 0.02 7.29
N ALA A 28 -49.24 -1.24 7.37
CA ALA A 28 -50.66 -1.54 7.60
C ALA A 28 -51.19 -1.01 8.95
N HIS A 29 -50.37 -1.04 10.01
CA HIS A 29 -50.75 -0.45 11.29
C HIS A 29 -50.77 1.09 11.21
N LEU A 30 -49.78 1.68 10.54
CA LEU A 30 -49.71 3.12 10.32
C LEU A 30 -50.92 3.67 9.57
N GLU A 31 -51.48 2.95 8.61
CA GLU A 31 -52.67 3.39 7.86
C GLU A 31 -53.91 3.53 8.73
N THR A 32 -54.00 2.77 9.83
CA THR A 32 -55.23 2.67 10.65
C THR A 32 -55.11 3.31 12.03
N CYS A 33 -53.89 3.56 12.53
CA CYS A 33 -53.64 4.04 13.88
C CYS A 33 -53.21 5.52 13.93
N ALA A 34 -54.14 6.40 14.30
CA ALA A 34 -53.89 7.84 14.43
C ALA A 34 -52.80 8.20 15.46
N ALA A 35 -52.66 7.40 16.52
CA ALA A 35 -51.61 7.61 17.53
C ALA A 35 -50.22 7.41 16.93
N CYS A 36 -50.00 6.31 16.19
CA CYS A 36 -48.71 6.03 15.55
C CYS A 36 -48.40 7.02 14.41
N GLN A 37 -49.42 7.49 13.67
CA GLN A 37 -49.26 8.57 12.68
C GLN A 37 -48.75 9.85 13.35
N SER A 38 -49.42 10.30 14.42
CA SER A 38 -49.03 11.52 15.13
C SER A 38 -47.64 11.44 15.76
N TRP A 39 -47.28 10.27 16.28
CA TRP A 39 -45.95 10.01 16.84
C TRP A 39 -44.88 10.06 15.74
N TYR A 40 -45.13 9.41 14.59
CA TYR A 40 -44.16 9.36 13.50
C TYR A 40 -43.91 10.74 12.89
N ASP A 41 -44.94 11.54 12.69
CA ASP A 41 -44.80 12.92 12.21
C ASP A 41 -43.95 13.78 13.16
N ALA A 42 -44.18 13.65 14.47
CA ALA A 42 -43.41 14.36 15.49
C ALA A 42 -41.94 13.89 15.51
N ALA A 43 -41.71 12.58 15.45
CA ALA A 43 -40.37 11.99 15.44
C ALA A 43 -39.59 12.37 14.17
N PHE A 44 -40.23 12.33 13.00
CA PHE A 44 -39.65 12.73 11.73
C PHE A 44 -39.28 14.23 11.72
N ALA A 45 -40.16 15.09 12.23
CA ALA A 45 -39.90 16.52 12.35
C ALA A 45 -38.71 16.83 13.28
N LEU A 46 -38.58 16.10 14.39
CA LEU A 46 -37.44 16.23 15.31
C LEU A 46 -36.14 15.73 14.66
N ASN A 47 -36.15 14.55 14.05
CA ASN A 47 -34.99 13.95 13.38
C ASN A 47 -34.43 14.92 12.31
N ARG A 48 -35.32 15.55 11.52
CA ARG A 48 -34.93 16.57 10.54
C ARG A 48 -34.25 17.79 11.19
N ARG A 49 -34.72 18.26 12.34
CA ARG A 49 -34.11 19.41 13.04
C ARG A 49 -32.75 19.07 13.63
N VAL A 50 -32.58 17.85 14.15
CA VAL A 50 -31.32 17.41 14.78
C VAL A 50 -30.26 17.07 13.74
N ARG A 51 -30.63 16.47 12.60
CA ARG A 51 -29.68 16.12 11.52
C ARG A 51 -29.17 17.33 10.74
N VAL A 52 -29.89 18.45 10.72
CA VAL A 52 -29.41 19.69 10.11
C VAL A 52 -28.51 20.40 11.12
N ARG A 53 -27.30 19.88 11.28
CA ARG A 53 -26.18 20.62 11.89
C ARG A 53 -25.62 21.53 10.81
N GLU A 54 -25.49 22.82 11.12
CA GLU A 54 -24.77 23.76 10.25
C GLU A 54 -23.35 23.20 10.03
N LEU A 55 -22.99 22.98 8.76
CA LEU A 55 -21.65 22.55 8.40
C LEU A 55 -20.73 23.73 8.68
N VAL A 56 -20.05 23.70 9.83
CA VAL A 56 -18.97 24.65 10.12
C VAL A 56 -17.97 24.51 8.98
N ALA A 57 -17.62 25.61 8.33
CA ALA A 57 -16.64 25.61 7.25
C ALA A 57 -15.31 25.06 7.79
N THR A 58 -15.03 23.80 7.50
CA THR A 58 -13.74 23.17 7.78
C THR A 58 -12.74 23.64 6.74
N PRO A 59 -11.49 23.97 7.11
CA PRO A 59 -10.46 24.29 6.14
C PRO A 59 -10.30 23.13 5.14
N ASP A 60 -10.09 23.47 3.87
CA ASP A 60 -9.79 22.47 2.84
C ASP A 60 -8.42 21.83 3.13
N LEU A 61 -8.44 20.57 3.55
CA LEU A 61 -7.24 19.80 3.87
C LEU A 61 -6.78 18.95 2.67
N VAL A 62 -7.42 19.05 1.50
CA VAL A 62 -7.07 18.21 0.35
C VAL A 62 -5.61 18.38 -0.02
N ASP A 63 -5.13 19.62 -0.16
CA ASP A 63 -3.73 19.88 -0.54
C ASP A 63 -2.75 19.41 0.55
N ALA A 64 -3.05 19.67 1.83
CA ALA A 64 -2.22 19.25 2.95
C ALA A 64 -2.09 17.72 3.03
N VAL A 65 -3.18 16.99 2.78
CA VAL A 65 -3.19 15.52 2.74
C VAL A 65 -2.46 15.00 1.51
N LEU A 66 -2.63 15.63 0.34
CA LEU A 66 -1.94 15.24 -0.89
C LEU A 66 -0.43 15.47 -0.80
N GLU A 67 -0.01 16.52 -0.11
CA GLU A 67 1.40 16.83 0.08
C GLU A 67 2.09 15.84 1.04
N GLU A 68 1.45 15.50 2.16
CA GLU A 68 1.96 14.49 3.10
C GLU A 68 1.99 13.08 2.49
N THR A 69 1.00 12.74 1.66
CA THR A 69 0.92 11.42 1.01
C THR A 69 1.79 11.29 -0.23
N ARG A 70 2.48 12.36 -0.66
CA ARG A 70 3.34 12.33 -1.84
C ARG A 70 4.47 11.31 -1.64
N PRO A 71 4.51 10.21 -2.41
CA PRO A 71 5.47 9.17 -2.16
C PRO A 71 6.87 9.72 -2.45
N ARG A 72 7.70 9.83 -1.40
CA ARG A 72 9.12 10.22 -1.48
C ARG A 72 9.93 9.10 -2.14
N ARG A 73 9.69 8.84 -3.43
CA ARG A 73 10.44 7.83 -4.19
C ARG A 73 11.78 8.45 -4.55
N ARG A 74 12.90 7.83 -4.17
CA ARG A 74 14.23 8.18 -4.67
C ARG A 74 14.43 7.49 -6.03
N PRO A 75 14.22 8.16 -7.18
CA PRO A 75 14.37 7.53 -8.49
C PRO A 75 15.81 7.08 -8.73
N LEU A 76 16.78 7.79 -8.15
CA LEU A 76 18.20 7.55 -8.34
C LEU A 76 18.63 6.13 -7.95
N ALA A 77 18.18 5.60 -6.80
CA ALA A 77 18.54 4.25 -6.37
C ALA A 77 17.97 3.17 -7.31
N ARG A 78 16.77 3.41 -7.86
CA ARG A 78 16.15 2.51 -8.83
C ARG A 78 16.85 2.58 -10.19
N MET A 79 17.20 3.79 -10.63
CA MET A 79 17.96 4.00 -11.87
C MET A 79 19.35 3.38 -11.77
N ALA A 80 20.03 3.54 -10.63
CA ALA A 80 21.31 2.89 -10.37
C ALA A 80 21.18 1.36 -10.37
N LEU A 81 20.14 0.81 -9.72
CA LEU A 81 19.88 -0.63 -9.75
C LEU A 81 19.60 -1.15 -11.17
N ALA A 82 18.83 -0.39 -11.96
CA ALA A 82 18.59 -0.70 -13.36
C ALA A 82 19.88 -0.65 -14.18
N GLY A 83 20.74 0.35 -13.94
CA GLY A 83 22.06 0.46 -14.58
C GLY A 83 22.95 -0.72 -14.27
N VAL A 84 23.04 -1.15 -13.00
CA VAL A 84 23.80 -2.35 -12.60
C VAL A 84 23.22 -3.61 -13.26
N GLY A 85 21.90 -3.75 -13.28
CA GLY A 85 21.22 -4.87 -13.94
C GLY A 85 21.49 -4.91 -15.45
N LEU A 86 21.51 -3.73 -16.10
CA LEU A 86 21.85 -3.61 -17.52
C LEU A 86 23.32 -3.97 -17.79
N ILE A 87 24.26 -3.53 -16.95
CA ILE A 87 25.67 -3.92 -17.05
C ILE A 87 25.82 -5.44 -16.97
N GLN A 88 25.16 -6.09 -16.01
CA GLN A 88 25.16 -7.56 -15.87
C GLN A 88 24.59 -8.26 -17.11
N LEU A 89 23.50 -7.72 -17.68
CA LEU A 89 22.90 -8.24 -18.90
C LEU A 89 23.85 -8.12 -20.10
N LEU A 90 24.51 -6.97 -20.25
CA LEU A 90 25.48 -6.73 -21.32
C LEU A 90 26.71 -7.65 -21.17
N LEU A 91 27.19 -7.87 -19.95
CA LEU A 91 28.27 -8.83 -19.67
C LEU A 91 27.86 -10.26 -20.04
N ALA A 92 26.63 -10.67 -19.73
CA ALA A 92 26.10 -11.98 -20.11
C ALA A 92 26.04 -12.15 -21.63
N VAL A 93 25.52 -11.15 -22.34
CA VAL A 93 25.46 -11.14 -23.82
C VAL A 93 26.87 -11.18 -24.41
N ALA A 94 27.81 -10.38 -23.87
CA ALA A 94 29.20 -10.40 -24.30
C ALA A 94 29.87 -11.76 -24.08
N GLN A 95 29.53 -12.49 -23.00
CA GLN A 95 30.05 -13.85 -22.77
C GLN A 95 29.45 -14.89 -23.72
N LEU A 96 28.19 -14.73 -24.14
CA LEU A 96 27.54 -15.63 -25.12
C LEU A 96 28.01 -15.40 -26.55
N PHE A 97 28.25 -14.15 -26.94
CA PHE A 97 28.46 -13.76 -28.35
C PHE A 97 29.82 -13.12 -28.64
N GLY A 98 30.61 -12.76 -27.63
CA GLY A 98 31.85 -12.00 -27.78
C GLY A 98 33.11 -12.83 -28.05
N SER A 99 32.97 -14.11 -28.38
CA SER A 99 34.10 -14.99 -28.68
C SER A 99 34.61 -14.78 -30.10
N ASP A 100 35.43 -13.74 -30.29
CA ASP A 100 36.48 -13.68 -31.33
C ASP A 100 37.67 -12.76 -30.98
N ALA A 101 37.63 -11.96 -29.90
CA ALA A 101 38.67 -10.94 -29.67
C ALA A 101 39.53 -11.10 -28.40
N HIS A 102 39.21 -11.98 -27.43
CA HIS A 102 39.91 -12.02 -26.12
C HIS A 102 40.39 -13.41 -25.67
N SER A 103 40.75 -14.29 -26.62
CA SER A 103 41.46 -15.55 -26.36
C SER A 103 42.92 -15.35 -25.85
N SER A 104 43.27 -14.17 -25.34
CA SER A 104 44.65 -13.76 -25.08
C SER A 104 45.11 -13.89 -23.62
N HIS A 105 44.40 -14.63 -22.76
CA HIS A 105 44.90 -14.98 -21.42
C HIS A 105 44.56 -16.43 -21.00
N GLY A 106 45.27 -17.39 -21.59
CA GLY A 106 45.92 -18.50 -20.88
C GLY A 106 45.10 -19.52 -20.06
N VAL A 107 43.77 -19.50 -20.06
CA VAL A 107 42.96 -20.57 -19.45
C VAL A 107 41.85 -20.97 -20.42
N THR A 108 42.00 -22.14 -21.03
CA THR A 108 40.91 -22.82 -21.74
C THR A 108 39.84 -23.24 -20.74
N LEU A 109 38.95 -22.32 -20.38
CA LEU A 109 37.74 -22.65 -19.65
C LEU A 109 36.84 -23.46 -20.57
N THR A 110 36.33 -24.60 -20.07
CA THR A 110 35.38 -25.44 -20.78
C THR A 110 34.18 -24.59 -21.23
N PRO A 111 33.67 -24.72 -22.47
CA PRO A 111 32.50 -23.97 -22.95
C PRO A 111 31.29 -23.98 -21.99
N HIS A 112 31.13 -25.06 -21.23
CA HIS A 112 30.13 -25.16 -20.17
C HIS A 112 30.28 -24.11 -19.06
N LEU A 113 31.49 -23.80 -18.60
CA LEU A 113 31.73 -22.80 -17.54
C LEU A 113 31.45 -21.37 -18.02
N ILE A 114 31.69 -21.10 -19.31
CA ILE A 114 31.33 -19.82 -19.95
C ILE A 114 29.81 -19.68 -20.01
N SER A 115 29.11 -20.73 -20.44
CA SER A 115 27.64 -20.73 -20.50
C SER A 115 27.00 -20.60 -19.11
N GLU A 116 27.58 -21.22 -18.09
CA GLU A 116 27.10 -21.15 -16.72
C GLU A 116 27.27 -19.74 -16.13
N GLY A 117 28.48 -19.16 -16.24
CA GLY A 117 28.74 -17.79 -15.78
C GLY A 117 27.84 -16.76 -16.47
N ALA A 118 27.60 -16.93 -17.77
CA ALA A 118 26.73 -16.04 -18.51
C ALA A 118 25.25 -16.21 -18.14
N ALA A 119 24.79 -17.44 -17.88
CA ALA A 119 23.45 -17.68 -17.36
C ALA A 119 23.24 -17.01 -15.99
N TRP A 120 24.24 -17.06 -15.10
CA TRP A 120 24.20 -16.37 -13.81
C TRP A 120 24.11 -14.86 -13.96
N ASN A 121 24.95 -14.26 -14.81
CA ASN A 121 24.92 -12.81 -15.08
C ASN A 121 23.59 -12.37 -15.70
N LEU A 122 23.05 -13.16 -16.63
CA LEU A 122 21.75 -12.90 -17.26
C LEU A 122 20.62 -12.93 -16.22
N ALA A 123 20.57 -13.98 -15.41
CA ALA A 123 19.54 -14.15 -14.40
C ALA A 123 19.57 -13.03 -13.35
N LEU A 124 20.75 -12.68 -12.84
CA LEU A 124 20.92 -11.61 -11.85
C LEU A 124 20.62 -10.23 -12.45
N GLY A 125 21.04 -9.97 -13.69
CA GLY A 125 20.72 -8.74 -14.41
C GLY A 125 19.21 -8.55 -14.59
N LEU A 126 18.52 -9.58 -15.08
CA LEU A 126 17.06 -9.58 -15.23
C LEU A 126 16.34 -9.41 -13.89
N ALA A 127 16.82 -10.06 -12.84
CA ALA A 127 16.23 -9.95 -11.51
C ALA A 127 16.37 -8.52 -10.94
N MET A 128 17.52 -7.87 -11.13
CA MET A 128 17.75 -6.49 -10.72
C MET A 128 16.89 -5.51 -11.52
N LEU A 129 16.75 -5.70 -12.84
CA LEU A 129 15.85 -4.90 -13.68
C LEU A 129 14.39 -5.07 -13.26
N ALA A 130 13.96 -6.29 -12.97
CA ALA A 130 12.61 -6.57 -12.46
C ALA A 130 12.37 -5.91 -11.10
N ALA A 131 13.36 -5.91 -10.20
CA ALA A 131 13.29 -5.22 -8.91
C ALA A 131 13.29 -3.69 -9.05
N ALA A 132 13.98 -3.15 -10.05
CA ALA A 132 13.96 -1.73 -10.38
C ALA A 132 12.57 -1.28 -10.90
N TRP A 133 11.92 -2.12 -11.73
CA TRP A 133 10.56 -1.87 -12.23
C TRP A 133 9.49 -2.04 -11.13
N GLN A 134 9.60 -3.11 -10.33
CA GLN A 134 8.65 -3.43 -9.26
C GLN A 134 9.38 -3.55 -7.91
N THR A 135 9.44 -2.46 -7.14
CA THR A 135 10.18 -2.44 -5.87
C THR A 135 9.68 -3.43 -4.81
N LYS A 136 8.44 -3.89 -4.93
CA LYS A 136 7.92 -5.00 -4.10
C LYS A 136 8.72 -6.29 -4.28
N ARG A 137 9.33 -6.52 -5.45
CA ARG A 137 10.16 -7.72 -5.72
C ARG A 137 11.51 -7.66 -5.01
N ALA A 138 12.01 -6.47 -4.67
CA ALA A 138 13.30 -6.32 -3.99
C ALA A 138 13.33 -7.03 -2.63
N SER A 139 12.21 -7.10 -1.92
CA SER A 139 12.15 -7.80 -0.62
C SER A 139 12.30 -9.31 -0.72
N GLY A 140 11.83 -9.93 -1.80
CA GLY A 140 12.01 -11.36 -2.05
C GLY A 140 13.39 -11.68 -2.63
N LEU A 141 13.93 -10.78 -3.46
CA LEU A 141 15.21 -10.99 -4.14
C LEU A 141 16.42 -10.78 -3.20
N LEU A 142 16.35 -9.82 -2.28
CA LEU A 142 17.46 -9.48 -1.40
C LEU A 142 18.02 -10.65 -0.59
N PRO A 143 17.23 -11.50 0.10
CA PRO A 143 17.80 -12.62 0.86
C PRO A 143 18.48 -13.64 -0.05
N ALA A 144 17.88 -13.97 -1.19
CA ALA A 144 18.45 -14.94 -2.13
C ALA A 144 19.79 -14.45 -2.72
N VAL A 145 19.81 -13.23 -3.26
CA VAL A 145 21.04 -12.64 -3.83
C VAL A 145 22.05 -12.32 -2.73
N GLY A 146 21.61 -11.93 -1.54
CA GLY A 146 22.47 -11.66 -0.39
C GLY A 146 23.24 -12.90 0.05
N VAL A 147 22.58 -14.06 0.18
CA VAL A 147 23.24 -15.33 0.52
C VAL A 147 24.24 -15.73 -0.57
N PHE A 148 23.83 -15.62 -1.85
CA PHE A 148 24.70 -15.89 -2.98
C PHE A 148 25.98 -15.03 -2.95
N VAL A 149 25.84 -13.72 -2.77
CA VAL A 149 26.98 -12.80 -2.71
C VAL A 149 27.83 -13.04 -1.47
N ALA A 150 27.24 -13.35 -0.32
CA ALA A 150 28.00 -13.69 0.89
C ALA A 150 28.88 -14.94 0.69
N ALA A 151 28.32 -16.01 0.11
CA ALA A 151 29.08 -17.21 -0.23
C ALA A 151 30.20 -16.90 -1.24
N LEU A 152 29.89 -16.10 -2.27
CA LEU A 152 30.86 -15.68 -3.27
C LEU A 152 32.03 -14.88 -2.66
N VAL A 153 31.75 -14.00 -1.69
CA VAL A 153 32.79 -13.25 -0.97
C VAL A 153 33.67 -14.20 -0.16
N VAL A 154 33.08 -15.16 0.56
CA VAL A 154 33.85 -16.16 1.31
C VAL A 154 34.78 -16.95 0.39
N PHE A 155 34.26 -17.48 -0.73
CA PHE A 155 35.09 -18.21 -1.69
C PHE A 155 36.15 -17.31 -2.32
N SER A 156 35.85 -16.05 -2.61
CA SER A 156 36.83 -15.11 -3.15
C SER A 156 37.97 -14.83 -2.17
N VAL A 157 37.68 -14.73 -0.88
CA VAL A 157 38.70 -14.55 0.18
C VAL A 157 39.57 -15.80 0.32
N VAL A 158 38.96 -16.99 0.30
CA VAL A 158 39.70 -18.27 0.35
C VAL A 158 40.60 -18.40 -0.87
N ASP A 159 40.09 -18.15 -2.08
CA ASP A 159 40.87 -18.20 -3.31
C ASP A 159 42.04 -17.20 -3.28
N LEU A 160 41.80 -15.98 -2.78
CA LEU A 160 42.84 -14.97 -2.65
C LEU A 160 43.95 -15.40 -1.68
N ALA A 161 43.58 -16.03 -0.56
CA ALA A 161 44.52 -16.47 0.47
C ALA A 161 45.30 -17.75 0.10
N THR A 162 44.70 -18.63 -0.71
CA THR A 162 45.27 -19.96 -1.03
C THR A 162 45.87 -20.05 -2.42
N VAL A 163 45.29 -19.36 -3.41
CA VAL A 163 45.65 -19.48 -4.83
C VAL A 163 46.32 -18.20 -5.37
N GLY A 164 46.18 -17.04 -4.71
CA GLY A 164 46.80 -15.79 -5.15
C GLY A 164 46.15 -15.22 -6.41
N VAL A 165 44.83 -15.05 -6.37
CA VAL A 165 44.01 -14.62 -7.52
C VAL A 165 44.31 -13.17 -7.97
N PRO A 166 44.37 -12.89 -9.29
CA PRO A 166 44.59 -11.54 -9.81
C PRO A 166 43.48 -10.55 -9.44
N ALA A 167 43.85 -9.29 -9.21
CA ALA A 167 42.95 -8.20 -8.82
C ALA A 167 41.80 -7.97 -9.84
N SER A 168 42.02 -8.28 -11.12
CA SER A 168 40.98 -8.22 -12.15
C SER A 168 39.77 -9.11 -11.86
N ARG A 169 39.99 -10.29 -11.25
CA ARG A 169 38.90 -11.19 -10.84
C ARG A 169 38.16 -10.68 -9.61
N LEU A 170 38.77 -9.86 -8.75
CA LEU A 170 38.06 -9.19 -7.66
C LEU A 170 37.16 -8.08 -8.21
N LEU A 171 37.64 -7.32 -9.20
CA LEU A 171 36.87 -6.25 -9.85
C LEU A 171 35.56 -6.74 -10.50
N SER A 172 35.54 -7.95 -11.06
CA SER A 172 34.32 -8.51 -11.67
C SER A 172 33.18 -8.76 -10.69
N HIS A 173 33.46 -8.80 -9.37
CA HIS A 173 32.43 -8.99 -8.34
C HIS A 173 31.83 -7.67 -7.82
N VAL A 174 32.42 -6.53 -8.14
CA VAL A 174 31.95 -5.21 -7.69
C VAL A 174 30.50 -4.93 -8.09
N PRO A 175 30.03 -5.23 -9.33
CA PRO A 175 28.64 -5.03 -9.71
C PRO A 175 27.64 -5.82 -8.85
N LEU A 176 28.03 -7.01 -8.38
CA LEU A 176 27.17 -7.85 -7.52
C LEU A 176 27.01 -7.23 -6.13
N LEU A 177 28.11 -6.76 -5.54
CA LEU A 177 28.09 -6.06 -4.24
C LEU A 177 27.25 -4.78 -4.32
N ALA A 178 27.43 -4.00 -5.39
CA ALA A 178 26.63 -2.81 -5.66
C ALA A 178 25.13 -3.16 -5.82
N GLY A 179 24.82 -4.24 -6.53
CA GLY A 179 23.45 -4.74 -6.71
C GLY A 179 22.76 -5.07 -5.38
N VAL A 180 23.43 -5.78 -4.46
CA VAL A 180 22.89 -6.09 -3.13
C VAL A 180 22.68 -4.82 -2.29
N ALA A 181 23.66 -3.91 -2.29
CA ALA A 181 23.54 -2.64 -1.57
C ALA A 181 22.37 -1.79 -2.10
N LEU A 182 22.20 -1.72 -3.42
CA LEU A 182 21.09 -1.01 -4.06
C LEU A 182 19.74 -1.69 -3.80
N LEU A 183 19.66 -3.02 -3.83
CA LEU A 183 18.46 -3.76 -3.43
C LEU A 183 18.06 -3.47 -1.99
N TYR A 184 19.03 -3.41 -1.07
CA TYR A 184 18.79 -3.03 0.32
C TYR A 184 18.25 -1.60 0.45
N ILE A 185 18.87 -0.63 -0.25
CA ILE A 185 18.41 0.77 -0.26
C ILE A 185 16.99 0.88 -0.81
N VAL A 186 16.71 0.25 -1.95
CA VAL A 186 15.38 0.25 -2.59
C VAL A 186 14.32 -0.40 -1.69
N GLN A 187 14.66 -1.50 -1.02
CA GLN A 187 13.76 -2.15 -0.05
C GLN A 187 13.48 -1.26 1.15
N ARG A 188 14.52 -0.62 1.71
CA ARG A 188 14.39 0.27 2.88
C ARG A 188 13.55 1.50 2.57
N ASP A 189 13.73 2.10 1.40
CA ASP A 189 12.92 3.23 0.95
C ASP A 189 11.46 2.82 0.73
N HIS A 190 11.21 1.61 0.21
CA HIS A 190 9.85 1.11 0.07
C HIS A 190 9.14 0.94 1.41
N LYS A 191 9.83 0.42 2.43
CA LYS A 191 9.28 0.28 3.80
C LYS A 191 9.02 1.63 4.46
N ARG A 192 9.92 2.61 4.28
CA ARG A 192 9.79 3.96 4.84
C ARG A 192 8.62 4.76 4.24
N GLY A 193 8.39 4.63 2.94
CA GLY A 193 7.28 5.31 2.26
C GLY A 193 5.90 4.69 2.49
N GLY A 194 5.81 3.61 3.28
CA GLY A 194 4.54 2.97 3.66
C GLY A 194 4.24 3.02 5.16
N ALA A 195 5.17 3.54 5.98
CA ALA A 195 4.91 3.77 7.39
C ALA A 195 4.15 5.10 7.50
N PRO A 196 2.93 5.13 8.06
CA PRO A 196 2.29 6.40 8.37
C PRO A 196 3.23 7.17 9.33
N THR A 197 3.67 8.34 8.91
CA THR A 197 4.37 9.27 9.80
C THR A 197 3.44 9.49 11.00
N PRO A 198 3.89 9.28 12.25
CA PRO A 198 3.13 9.76 13.40
C PRO A 198 3.02 11.25 13.21
N THR A 199 1.80 11.76 13.01
CA THR A 199 1.54 13.19 13.01
C THR A 199 2.11 13.73 14.30
N ALA A 200 3.22 14.46 14.21
CA ALA A 200 3.64 15.34 15.29
C ALA A 200 2.48 16.31 15.45
N ARG A 201 1.71 16.11 16.52
CA ARG A 201 0.69 17.07 16.95
C ARG A 201 1.42 18.39 17.08
N GLY A 202 1.17 19.29 16.14
CA GLY A 202 1.74 20.63 16.19
C GLY A 202 1.40 21.20 17.55
N GLU A 203 2.43 21.42 18.36
CA GLU A 203 2.40 22.32 19.49
C GLU A 203 2.29 23.72 18.88
N ASP A 204 1.09 24.09 18.45
CA ASP A 204 0.74 25.48 18.27
C ASP A 204 -0.34 25.84 19.28
N GLU A 205 0.07 26.77 20.10
CA GLU A 205 -0.46 27.17 21.39
C GLU A 205 -1.66 28.10 21.22
N THR A 206 -2.55 28.11 22.23
CA THR A 206 -3.66 29.05 22.44
C THR A 206 -5.03 28.67 21.84
N ALA A 207 -5.64 27.60 22.35
CA ALA A 207 -7.10 27.50 22.41
C ALA A 207 -7.55 27.52 23.89
N PRO A 208 -8.51 28.38 24.29
CA PRO A 208 -8.99 28.44 25.67
C PRO A 208 -9.66 27.12 26.08
N PRO A 209 -9.71 26.79 27.38
CA PRO A 209 -10.11 25.47 27.86
C PRO A 209 -11.59 25.22 27.53
N ALA A 210 -11.85 24.43 26.49
CA ALA A 210 -13.14 23.81 26.30
C ALA A 210 -13.33 22.78 27.43
N THR A 211 -14.29 23.04 28.30
CA THR A 211 -14.77 22.11 29.32
C THR A 211 -15.09 20.78 28.67
N ALA A 212 -14.27 19.77 28.97
CA ALA A 212 -14.44 18.41 28.50
C ALA A 212 -15.65 17.79 29.19
N THR A 213 -16.74 17.60 28.46
CA THR A 213 -17.68 16.51 28.71
C THR A 213 -17.11 15.23 28.09
N PRO A 214 -17.08 14.09 28.79
CA PRO A 214 -16.59 12.85 28.21
C PRO A 214 -17.64 12.32 27.23
N ASP A 215 -17.33 12.40 25.93
CA ASP A 215 -18.12 11.75 24.88
C ASP A 215 -17.50 10.40 24.55
N ASP A 216 -18.30 9.35 24.73
CA ASP A 216 -17.94 7.94 24.58
C ASP A 216 -18.14 7.52 23.12
N ASP A 217 -17.28 8.00 22.23
CA ASP A 217 -17.31 7.58 20.82
C ASP A 217 -16.31 6.47 20.54
N ARG A 218 -16.67 5.26 20.97
CA ARG A 218 -16.16 4.01 20.41
C ARG A 218 -17.26 3.27 19.67
N ARG A 219 -17.37 3.53 18.36
CA ARG A 219 -17.65 2.50 17.34
C ARG A 219 -17.53 3.07 15.92
N ALA A 220 -16.38 2.82 15.29
CA ALA A 220 -16.28 2.81 13.83
C ALA A 220 -17.11 1.63 13.30
N GLY A 221 -18.32 1.90 12.81
CA GLY A 221 -19.15 0.93 12.09
C GLY A 221 -18.80 0.90 10.59
N PRO A 222 -18.91 -0.25 9.91
CA PRO A 222 -18.60 -0.39 8.50
C PRO A 222 -19.61 0.32 7.60
N SER A 223 -19.07 0.87 6.52
CA SER A 223 -19.71 1.72 5.53
C SER A 223 -20.70 1.00 4.57
N ARG A 224 -21.96 1.49 4.53
CA ARG A 224 -22.90 1.65 3.37
C ARG A 224 -23.40 0.37 2.65
N PRO A 225 -24.43 0.41 1.75
CA PRO A 225 -25.47 1.43 1.44
C PRO A 225 -26.91 0.86 1.22
N TRP A 226 -27.97 1.45 1.78
CA TRP A 226 -29.31 1.41 1.16
C TRP A 226 -30.07 2.72 1.41
N LEU A 227 -29.76 3.74 0.62
CA LEU A 227 -30.63 4.90 0.49
C LEU A 227 -31.70 4.54 -0.56
N ARG A 228 -32.89 4.16 -0.11
CA ARG A 228 -34.08 4.30 -0.97
C ARG A 228 -34.49 5.78 -0.93
N PRO A 229 -34.63 6.45 -2.08
CA PRO A 229 -35.22 7.78 -2.11
C PRO A 229 -36.67 7.68 -1.65
N ALA A 230 -37.02 8.39 -0.57
CA ALA A 230 -38.40 8.68 -0.23
C ALA A 230 -38.81 9.91 -1.06
N SER A 231 -39.44 9.69 -2.22
CA SER A 231 -40.14 10.76 -2.94
C SER A 231 -41.07 10.26 -4.05
N HIS A 232 -42.37 10.51 -3.84
CA HIS A 232 -43.45 10.79 -4.82
C HIS A 232 -44.03 9.60 -5.64
N ASP A 233 -45.36 9.43 -5.82
CA ASP A 233 -46.45 10.42 -5.87
C ASP A 233 -47.83 9.85 -5.48
N ARG A 234 -48.62 10.66 -4.74
CA ARG A 234 -50.10 10.66 -4.83
C ARG A 234 -50.49 11.77 -5.81
N ARG A 235 -51.11 11.43 -6.97
CA ARG A 235 -52.13 12.28 -7.63
C ARG A 235 -53.09 11.44 -8.51
N ALA A 236 -54.36 11.48 -8.11
CA ALA A 236 -55.58 11.64 -8.92
C ALA A 236 -55.74 10.90 -10.26
N ALA A 237 -56.61 9.89 -10.27
CA ALA A 237 -57.86 9.84 -11.06
C ALA A 237 -58.78 8.76 -10.48
#